data_AF-A0A956NTL9-F1
#
_entry.id   AF-A0A956NTL9-F1
#
_cell.length_a   1.000
_cell.length_b   1.000
_cell.length_c   1.000
_cell.angle_alpha   90.00
_cell.angle_beta   90.00
_cell.angle_gamma   90.00
#
_symmetry.space_group_name_H-M   'P 1'
#
loop_
_entity.id
_entity.type
_entity.pdbx_description
1 polymer ?
#
loop_
_entity_poly.entity_id
_entity_poly.type
_entity_poly.pdbx_seq_one_letter_code
_entity_poly.pdbx_strand_id
1 'polypeptide(L)' 'EAKRDDERFAYAAAWRFTGNPSEPELHKEPLTFEYVKPSQRSYK' A
#
# COMPACT_ATOMS: atom_id res chain seq x y z
N GLU A 1 -11.73 -13.44 11.00
CA GLU A 1 -11.75 -12.30 10.07
C GLU A 1 -10.34 -11.79 9.83
N ALA A 2 -9.99 -11.53 8.57
CA ALA A 2 -8.72 -10.89 8.23
C ALA A 2 -8.78 -9.43 8.73
N LYS A 3 -8.07 -9.13 9.80
CA LYS A 3 -7.94 -7.76 10.30
C LYS A 3 -7.03 -6.99 9.34
N ARG A 4 -7.57 -5.96 8.70
CA ARG A 4 -6.79 -5.02 7.90
C ARG A 4 -5.87 -4.24 8.85
N ASP A 5 -4.56 -4.36 8.64
CA ASP A 5 -3.55 -3.63 9.39
C ASP A 5 -3.22 -2.33 8.63
N ASP A 6 -4.00 -1.29 8.93
CA ASP A 6 -3.85 0.03 8.31
C ASP A 6 -2.59 0.76 8.80
N GLU A 7 -1.95 0.33 9.88
CA GLU A 7 -0.72 0.96 10.41
C GLU A 7 0.53 0.53 9.64
N ARG A 8 0.60 -0.73 9.20
CA ARG A 8 1.80 -1.27 8.50
C ARG A 8 1.68 -1.36 6.98
N PHE A 9 0.46 -1.29 6.45
CA PHE A 9 0.22 -1.48 5.01
C PHE A 9 -0.40 -0.27 4.31
N ALA A 10 -0.40 0.90 4.94
CA ALA A 10 -0.76 2.18 4.30
C ALA A 10 0.37 2.71 3.39
N TYR A 11 0.70 1.95 2.35
CA TYR A 11 1.65 2.40 1.32
C TYR A 11 1.18 1.99 -0.07
N ALA A 12 1.43 2.86 -1.05
CA ALA A 12 1.30 2.51 -2.45
C ALA A 12 2.61 1.86 -2.89
N ALA A 13 2.53 0.77 -3.65
CA ALA A 13 3.70 0.13 -4.23
C ALA A 13 3.55 0.01 -5.74
N ALA A 14 4.60 0.39 -6.46
CA ALA A 14 4.67 0.29 -7.92
C ALA A 14 5.98 -0.39 -8.32
N TRP A 15 5.87 -1.34 -9.25
CA TRP A 15 7.04 -1.97 -9.85
C TRP A 15 7.43 -1.19 -11.10
N ARG A 16 8.63 -0.60 -11.09
CA ARG A 16 9.22 0.02 -12.27
C ARG A 16 9.89 -1.06 -13.10
N PHE A 17 9.56 -1.09 -14.39
CA PHE A 17 10.26 -1.90 -15.37
C PHE A 17 11.58 -1.23 -15.73
N THR A 18 12.70 -1.86 -15.38
CA THR A 18 14.07 -1.33 -15.55
C THR A 18 14.73 -1.76 -16.86
N GLY A 19 14.00 -2.49 -17.72
CA GLY A 19 14.51 -3.06 -18.98
C GLY A 19 14.87 -4.55 -18.89
N ASN A 20 15.04 -5.10 -17.67
CA ASN A 20 15.22 -6.53 -17.43
C ASN A 20 14.07 -7.07 -16.57
N PRO A 21 13.29 -8.07 -17.03
CA PRO A 21 12.19 -8.66 -16.25
C PRO A 21 12.63 -9.33 -14.94
N SER A 22 13.92 -9.64 -14.79
CA SER A 22 14.47 -10.22 -13.55
C SER A 22 14.83 -9.17 -12.48
N GLU A 23 14.84 -7.88 -12.81
CA GLU A 23 15.24 -6.80 -11.90
C GLU A 23 14.18 -5.69 -11.80
N PRO A 24 12.90 -6.01 -11.52
CA PRO A 24 11.89 -4.98 -11.34
C PRO A 24 12.20 -4.18 -10.07
N GLU A 25 12.15 -2.85 -10.16
CA GLU A 25 12.44 -1.96 -9.04
C GLU A 25 11.15 -1.67 -8.26
N LEU A 26 11.11 -2.01 -6.97
CA LEU A 26 9.94 -1.80 -6.12
C LEU A 26 9.99 -0.41 -5.50
N HIS A 27 9.15 0.50 -6.00
CA HIS A 27 8.89 1.78 -5.35
C HIS A 27 7.78 1.60 -4.33
N LYS A 28 8.04 1.98 -3.07
CA LYS A 28 7.02 2.05 -2.03
C LYS A 28 6.92 3.49 -1.54
N GLU A 29 5.74 4.08 -1.68
CA GLU A 29 5.45 5.43 -1.23
C GLU A 29 4.47 5.34 -0.05
N PRO A 30 4.82 5.88 1.14
CA PRO A 30 3.93 5.86 2.29
C PRO A 30 2.71 6.74 2.00
N LEU A 31 1.51 6.20 2.18
CA LEU A 31 0.27 6.96 2.03
C LEU A 31 -0.06 7.65 3.35
N THR A 32 0.25 8.94 3.43
CA THR A 32 -0.08 9.76 4.60
C THR A 32 -1.48 10.35 4.44
N PHE A 33 -2.40 9.86 5.25
CA PHE A 33 -3.77 10.35 5.29
C PHE A 33 -3.93 11.43 6.38
N GLU A 34 -3.53 12.68 6.08
CA GLU A 34 -3.58 13.79 7.05
C GLU A 34 -5.03 14.27 7.36
N TYR A 35 -5.92 14.24 6.36
CA TYR A 35 -7.27 14.81 6.49
C TYR A 35 -8.36 13.75 6.69
N VAL A 36 -8.18 12.53 6.16
CA VAL A 36 -9.22 11.48 6.20
C VAL A 36 -8.58 10.16 6.60
N LYS A 37 -8.64 9.82 7.90
CA LYS A 37 -8.13 8.54 8.40
C LYS A 37 -8.98 7.38 7.85
N PRO A 38 -8.37 6.32 7.29
CA PRO A 38 -9.11 5.17 6.82
C PRO A 38 -9.85 4.51 8.00
N SER A 39 -11.18 4.40 7.89
CA SER A 39 -11.99 3.65 8.85
C SER A 39 -12.11 2.19 8.41
N GLN A 40 -12.14 1.28 9.39
CA GLN A 40 -12.39 -0.13 9.13
C GLN A 40 -13.84 -0.29 8.66
N ARG A 41 -14.04 -0.73 7.42
CA ARG A 41 -15.39 -1.00 6.90
C ARG A 41 -15.87 -2.34 7.47
N SER A 42 -16.94 -2.31 8.25
CA SER A 42 -17.68 -3.51 8.66
C SER A 42 -18.81 -3.73 7.66
N TYR A 43 -18.75 -4.82 6.90
CA TYR A 43 -19.89 -5.32 6.14
C TYR A 43 -20.66 -6.25 7.08
N LYS A 44 -21.80 -5.77 7.57
CA LYS A 44 -22.78 -6.61 8.27
C LYS A 44 -23.73 -7.24 7.24
#